data_AF-A0AA40FKI5-F1
#
_entry.id   AF-A0AA40FKI5-F1
#
_cell.length_a   1.000
_cell.length_b   1.000
_cell.length_c   1.000
_cell.angle_alpha   90.00
_cell.angle_beta   90.00
_cell.angle_gamma   90.00
#
_symmetry.space_group_name_H-M   'P 1'
#
loop_
_entity.id
_entity.type
_entity.pdbx_description
1 polymer ?
#
loop_
_entity_poly.entity_id
_entity_poly.type
_entity_poly.pdbx_seq_one_letter_code
_entity_poly.pdbx_strand_id
1 'polypeptide(L)'
;MAGTDLQDVPFLSKTDQDNVTHVTLTHAEARRAMDELNDGETSRVVTLSRRDLQRNHFVLPQMKEYKNGRAVSEKLDIIRVTIVLRHHQGKFRDPDADIFVHSFYPRSD
;
A
#
# COMPACT_ATOMS: atom_id res chain seq x y z
N MET A 1 25.66 -11.91 15.48
CA MET A 1 24.19 -11.96 15.65
C MET A 1 23.60 -11.12 14.54
N ALA A 2 23.04 -11.78 13.51
CA ALA A 2 22.36 -11.09 12.41
C ALA A 2 20.91 -10.88 12.82
N GLY A 3 20.52 -9.63 13.07
CA GLY A 3 19.12 -9.26 13.26
C GLY A 3 18.45 -9.22 11.90
N THR A 4 17.62 -10.22 11.61
CA THR A 4 16.81 -10.28 10.40
C THR A 4 15.59 -9.37 10.50
N ASP A 5 15.35 -8.69 9.38
CA ASP A 5 14.06 -8.26 8.85
C ASP A 5 13.24 -7.20 9.60
N LEU A 6 13.59 -5.94 9.31
CA LEU A 6 12.63 -5.11 8.59
C LEU A 6 13.26 -4.82 7.22
N GLN A 7 12.65 -5.34 6.15
CA GLN A 7 12.89 -4.87 4.79
C GLN A 7 12.84 -3.33 4.80
N ASP A 8 13.57 -2.68 3.89
CA ASP A 8 13.64 -1.22 3.74
C ASP A 8 12.29 -0.61 3.32
N VAL A 9 11.28 -0.71 4.19
CA VAL A 9 9.94 -0.17 4.00
C VAL A 9 9.88 1.24 4.56
N PRO A 10 9.30 2.21 3.83
CA PRO A 10 9.20 3.59 4.29
C PRO A 10 8.40 3.79 5.60
N PHE A 11 7.66 2.78 6.05
CA PHE A 11 6.90 2.81 7.31
C PHE A 11 7.81 2.61 8.53
N LEU A 12 7.53 3.32 9.62
CA LEU A 12 8.34 3.25 10.84
C LEU A 12 8.11 1.99 11.67
N SER A 13 7.02 1.26 11.40
CA SER A 13 6.72 -0.02 12.03
C SER A 13 5.83 -0.89 11.13
N LYS A 14 5.81 -2.19 11.43
CA LYS A 14 4.88 -3.13 10.77
C LYS A 14 3.42 -2.78 11.06
N THR A 15 3.12 -2.34 12.28
CA THR A 15 1.79 -1.88 12.68
C THR A 15 1.34 -0.66 11.87
N ASP A 16 2.23 0.29 11.61
CA ASP A 16 1.92 1.45 10.75
C ASP A 16 1.57 1.00 9.34
N GLN A 17 2.38 0.12 8.76
CA GLN A 17 2.11 -0.43 7.43
C GLN A 17 0.76 -1.14 7.37
N ASP A 18 0.46 -2.00 8.34
CA ASP A 18 -0.77 -2.80 8.36
C ASP A 18 -2.02 -1.92 8.54
N ASN A 19 -1.95 -0.92 9.41
CA ASN A 19 -3.03 0.04 9.61
C ASN A 19 -3.32 0.86 8.34
N VAL A 20 -2.28 1.41 7.70
CA VAL A 20 -2.46 2.18 6.47
C VAL A 20 -2.93 1.27 5.32
N THR A 21 -2.45 0.02 5.26
CA THR A 21 -2.92 -0.98 4.28
C THR A 21 -4.41 -1.26 4.48
N HIS A 22 -4.85 -1.50 5.71
CA HIS A 22 -6.25 -1.76 6.03
C HIS A 22 -7.17 -0.60 5.59
N VAL A 23 -6.79 0.64 5.93
CA VAL A 23 -7.55 1.83 5.52
C VAL A 23 -7.56 1.99 3.99
N THR A 24 -6.44 1.72 3.32
CA THR A 24 -6.34 1.76 1.86
C THR A 24 -7.26 0.74 1.20
N LEU A 25 -7.22 -0.52 1.63
CA LEU A 25 -8.01 -1.62 1.05
C LEU A 25 -9.51 -1.47 1.29
N THR A 26 -9.90 -0.80 2.38
CA THR A 26 -11.31 -0.55 2.68
C THR A 26 -11.88 0.64 1.90
N HIS A 27 -11.03 1.47 1.27
CA HIS A 27 -11.43 2.61 0.46
C HIS A 27 -12.18 2.19 -0.82
N ALA A 28 -13.16 2.99 -1.25
CA ALA A 28 -14.01 2.66 -2.40
C ALA A 28 -13.22 2.48 -3.70
N GLU A 29 -12.16 3.25 -3.91
CA GLU A 29 -11.30 3.11 -5.09
C GLU A 29 -10.51 1.80 -5.11
N ALA A 30 -10.09 1.30 -3.95
CA ALA A 30 -9.42 0.00 -3.86
C ALA A 30 -10.40 -1.13 -4.17
N ARG A 31 -11.64 -1.04 -3.67
CA ARG A 31 -12.70 -2.02 -4.00
C ARG A 31 -13.02 -2.02 -5.49
N ARG A 32 -13.20 -0.83 -6.09
CA ARG A 32 -13.40 -0.71 -7.54
C ARG A 32 -12.25 -1.31 -8.34
N ALA A 33 -11.02 -1.11 -7.91
CA ALA A 33 -9.86 -1.73 -8.55
C ALA A 33 -9.88 -3.27 -8.42
N MET A 34 -10.41 -3.82 -7.32
CA MET A 34 -10.61 -5.25 -7.18
C MET A 34 -11.69 -5.77 -8.13
N ASP A 35 -12.80 -5.05 -8.29
CA ASP A 35 -13.85 -5.40 -9.24
C ASP A 35 -13.31 -5.40 -10.67
N GLU A 36 -12.54 -4.38 -11.06
CA GLU A 36 -11.91 -4.30 -12.38
C GLU A 36 -10.92 -5.45 -12.63
N LEU A 37 -10.19 -5.91 -11.60
CA LEU A 37 -9.35 -7.11 -11.69
C LEU A 37 -10.18 -8.38 -11.91
N ASN A 38 -11.33 -8.50 -11.24
CA ASN A 38 -12.24 -9.63 -11.41
C ASN A 38 -12.89 -9.65 -12.81
N ASP A 39 -13.03 -8.48 -13.45
CA ASP A 39 -13.56 -8.33 -14.81
C ASP A 39 -12.54 -8.64 -15.93
N GLY A 40 -11.30 -8.97 -15.57
CA GLY A 40 -10.28 -9.41 -16.53
C GLY A 40 -9.01 -8.58 -16.57
N GLU A 41 -8.91 -7.51 -15.78
CA GLU A 41 -7.68 -6.73 -15.69
C GLU A 41 -6.56 -7.54 -15.03
N THR A 42 -5.33 -7.30 -15.47
CA THR A 42 -4.15 -8.03 -14.97
C THR A 42 -3.47 -7.32 -13.81
N SER A 43 -3.68 -6.02 -13.68
CA SER A 43 -3.05 -5.18 -12.65
C SER A 43 -3.81 -3.87 -12.51
N ARG A 44 -3.99 -3.41 -11.27
CA ARG A 44 -4.55 -2.08 -10.99
C ARG A 44 -3.69 -1.33 -10.00
N VAL A 45 -3.55 -0.02 -10.23
CA VAL A 45 -2.81 0.89 -9.36
C VAL A 45 -3.81 1.86 -8.76
N VAL A 46 -3.82 1.97 -7.43
CA VAL A 46 -4.65 2.93 -6.71
C VAL A 46 -3.71 3.86 -5.94
N THR A 47 -3.92 5.16 -6.07
CA THR A 47 -3.17 6.18 -5.34
C THR A 47 -4.14 7.05 -4.56
N LEU A 48 -4.06 6.98 -3.23
CA LEU A 48 -4.92 7.73 -2.32
C LEU A 48 -4.13 8.86 -1.70
N SER A 49 -4.72 10.06 -1.69
CA SER A 49 -4.12 11.19 -0.98
C SER A 49 -4.32 11.05 0.53
N ARG A 50 -3.56 11.85 1.30
CA ARG A 50 -3.75 12.00 2.74
C ARG A 50 -5.19 12.33 3.10
N ARG A 51 -5.85 13.19 2.32
CA ARG A 51 -7.24 13.57 2.53
C ARG A 51 -8.18 12.37 2.35
N ASP A 52 -7.90 11.48 1.41
CA ASP A 52 -8.73 10.29 1.17
C ASP A 52 -8.61 9.28 2.32
N LEU A 53 -7.42 9.17 2.91
CA LEU A 53 -7.10 8.23 3.97
C LEU A 53 -7.49 8.71 5.38
N GLN A 54 -7.59 10.02 5.62
CA GLN A 54 -7.95 10.60 6.91
C GLN A 54 -9.46 10.55 7.24
N ARG A 55 -10.22 9.69 6.54
CA ARG A 55 -11.64 9.44 6.86
C ARG A 55 -11.76 8.80 8.25
N ASN A 56 -12.87 9.04 8.94
CA ASN A 56 -13.14 8.50 10.28
C ASN A 56 -12.06 8.83 11.33
N HIS A 57 -11.43 10.01 11.23
CA HIS A 57 -10.37 10.48 12.13
C HIS A 57 -9.11 9.60 12.15
N PHE A 58 -8.88 8.77 11.13
CA PHE A 58 -7.65 8.03 11.01
C PHE A 58 -6.45 8.98 10.88
N VAL A 59 -5.49 8.85 11.79
CA VAL A 59 -4.26 9.63 11.77
C VAL A 59 -3.19 8.83 11.03
N LEU A 60 -2.72 9.37 9.91
CA LEU A 60 -1.62 8.76 9.19
C LEU A 60 -0.34 8.81 10.04
N PRO A 61 0.42 7.71 10.09
CA PRO A 61 1.73 7.70 10.72
C PRO A 61 2.73 8.51 9.89
N GLN A 62 3.91 8.74 10.46
CA GLN A 62 5.05 9.30 9.74
C GLN A 62 5.77 8.20 8.94
N MET A 63 6.58 8.63 7.98
CA MET A 63 7.41 7.76 7.14
C MET A 63 8.87 8.25 7.11
N LYS A 64 9.75 7.43 6.53
CA LYS A 64 11.11 7.80 6.12
C LYS A 64 11.35 7.37 4.69
N GLU A 65 12.15 8.12 3.97
CA GLU A 65 12.62 7.74 2.64
C GLU A 65 13.91 6.94 2.74
N TYR A 66 14.02 5.91 1.91
CA TYR A 66 15.18 5.04 1.84
C TYR A 66 15.72 5.02 0.42
N LYS A 67 17.05 5.08 0.29
CA LYS A 67 17.77 4.92 -0.97
C LYS A 67 18.89 3.91 -0.76
N ASN A 68 18.90 2.84 -1.55
CA ASN A 68 19.87 1.74 -1.43
C ASN A 68 19.95 1.18 0.01
N GLY A 69 18.80 0.99 0.65
CA GLY A 69 18.68 0.48 2.02
C GLY A 69 19.16 1.41 3.13
N ARG A 70 19.33 2.71 2.83
CA ARG A 70 19.73 3.71 3.83
C ARG A 70 18.67 4.80 3.91
N ALA A 71 18.28 5.17 5.13
CA ALA A 71 17.43 6.32 5.36
C ALA A 71 18.11 7.59 4.83
N VAL A 72 17.42 8.33 3.97
CA VAL A 72 17.89 9.59 3.36
C VAL A 72 17.09 10.81 3.84
N SER A 73 16.05 10.59 4.64
CA SER A 73 15.24 11.64 5.23
C SER A 73 15.11 11.48 6.75
N GLU A 74 14.78 12.60 7.39
CA GLU A 74 14.13 12.55 8.69
C GLU A 74 12.69 12.02 8.58
N LYS A 75 11.96 12.00 9.71
CA LYS A 75 10.53 11.63 9.68
C LYS A 75 9.75 12.64 8.86
N LEU A 76 9.00 12.14 7.89
CA LEU A 76 8.15 12.89 6.98
C LEU A 76 6.69 12.51 7.16
N ASP A 77 5.80 13.42 6.79
CA ASP A 77 4.38 13.12 6.71
C ASP A 77 4.08 12.31 5.44
N ILE A 78 3.15 11.37 5.55
CA ILE A 78 2.58 10.68 4.38
C ILE A 78 1.59 11.62 3.70
N ILE A 79 1.86 12.01 2.45
CA ILE A 79 0.99 12.84 1.61
C ILE A 79 0.12 11.99 0.68
N ARG A 80 0.61 10.82 0.26
CA ARG A 80 -0.17 9.85 -0.50
C ARG A 80 0.36 8.44 -0.31
N VAL A 81 -0.47 7.46 -0.66
CA VAL A 81 -0.13 6.03 -0.63
C VAL A 81 -0.50 5.42 -1.97
N THR A 82 0.42 4.63 -2.53
CA THR A 82 0.15 3.86 -3.74
C THR A 82 0.13 2.38 -3.42
N ILE A 83 -0.92 1.71 -3.88
CA ILE A 83 -1.08 0.26 -3.80
C ILE A 83 -1.23 -0.32 -5.21
N VAL A 84 -0.54 -1.43 -5.47
CA VAL A 84 -0.61 -2.18 -6.73
C VAL A 84 -1.26 -3.53 -6.43
N LEU A 85 -2.41 -3.76 -7.04
CA LEU A 85 -3.21 -4.98 -6.89
C LEU A 85 -3.09 -5.84 -8.14
N ARG A 86 -2.97 -7.16 -7.95
CA ARG A 86 -2.83 -8.15 -9.03
C ARG A 86 -3.48 -9.48 -8.68
N HIS A 87 -3.83 -10.23 -9.71
CA HIS A 87 -4.16 -11.66 -9.63
C HIS A 87 -2.91 -12.52 -9.62
N HIS A 88 -2.98 -13.67 -8.97
CA HIS A 88 -1.96 -14.72 -9.13
C HIS A 88 -1.81 -15.14 -10.60
N GLN A 89 -0.62 -15.59 -10.98
CA GLN A 89 -0.34 -15.95 -12.38
C GLN A 89 -1.34 -17.01 -12.86
N GLY A 90 -1.99 -16.74 -14.01
CA GLY A 90 -2.99 -17.63 -14.59
C GLY A 90 -4.40 -17.49 -14.00
N LYS A 91 -4.64 -16.52 -13.10
CA LYS A 91 -5.92 -16.31 -12.42
C LYS A 91 -6.70 -15.05 -12.84
N PHE A 92 -6.23 -14.32 -13.84
CA PHE A 92 -6.79 -13.02 -14.28
C PHE A 92 -8.23 -13.05 -14.85
N ARG A 93 -8.95 -14.18 -14.79
CA ARG A 93 -10.37 -14.34 -15.17
C ARG A 93 -11.13 -15.25 -14.19
N ASP A 94 -10.50 -15.57 -13.07
CA ASP A 94 -11.07 -16.40 -12.03
C ASP A 94 -11.62 -15.44 -10.96
N PRO A 95 -12.94 -15.18 -10.95
CA PRO A 95 -13.54 -14.24 -10.00
C PRO A 95 -13.43 -14.73 -8.55
N ASP A 96 -13.13 -16.01 -8.34
CA ASP A 96 -12.90 -16.62 -7.03
C ASP A 96 -11.42 -16.62 -6.63
N ALA A 97 -10.52 -16.09 -7.48
CA ALA A 97 -9.11 -16.00 -7.16
C ALA A 97 -8.81 -14.81 -6.23
N ASP A 98 -7.97 -15.08 -5.23
CA ASP A 98 -7.50 -14.04 -4.33
C ASP A 98 -6.70 -12.97 -5.07
N ILE A 99 -7.11 -11.71 -4.88
CA ILE A 99 -6.33 -10.54 -5.28
C ILE A 99 -5.28 -10.29 -4.20
N PHE A 100 -4.03 -10.14 -4.61
CA PHE A 100 -2.94 -9.85 -3.69
C PHE A 100 -2.36 -8.45 -3.92
N VAL A 101 -1.77 -7.91 -2.85
CA VAL A 101 -1.02 -6.67 -2.88
C VAL A 101 0.38 -6.95 -3.40
N HIS A 102 0.67 -6.54 -4.64
CA HIS A 102 1.99 -6.70 -5.24
C HIS A 102 3.01 -5.70 -4.68
N SER A 103 2.57 -4.46 -4.45
CA SER A 103 3.41 -3.41 -3.88
C SER A 103 2.55 -2.41 -3.12
N PHE A 104 3.09 -1.87 -2.04
CA PHE A 104 2.43 -0.89 -1.18
C PHE A 104 3.48 0.06 -0.60
N TYR A 105 3.38 1.35 -0.91
CA TYR A 105 4.38 2.33 -0.46
C TYR A 105 3.78 3.72 -0.25
N PRO A 106 4.19 4.45 0.80
CA PRO A 106 3.81 5.82 1.03
C PRO A 106 4.75 6.79 0.30
N ARG A 107 4.29 8.03 0.10
CA ARG A 107 5.07 9.14 -0.43
C ARG A 107 4.80 10.42 0.34
N SER A 108 5.80 11.29 0.35
CA SER A 108 5.85 12.58 1.04
C SER A 108 5.54 13.78 0.11
N ASP A 109 5.27 13.52 -1.17
CA ASP A 109 5.05 14.51 -2.25
C ASP A 109 3.70 14.35 -2.96
#